data_AF-A0AAW2UNN5-F1
#
_entry.id   AF-A0AAW2UNN5-F1
#
_cell.length_a   1.000
_cell.length_b   1.000
_cell.length_c   1.000
_cell.angle_alpha   90.00
_cell.angle_beta   90.00
_cell.angle_gamma   90.00
#
_symmetry.space_group_name_H-M   'P 1'
#
loop_
_entity.id
_entity.type
_entity.pdbx_description
1 polymer ?
#
loop_
_entity_poly.entity_id
_entity_poly.type
_entity_poly.pdbx_seq_one_letter_code
_entity_poly.pdbx_strand_id
1 'polypeptide(L)'
;MNGKKIDYPIDDSLQETENHIEEYVPAVAIVGRPNVGKSSILNALVGEDRTIVSPISGTTRDAIDTEFTGSDGQKFRLIDTAGIRKRAAVASSGSTTEALSVNRAFRAVRRSDVVALVIEAMACITEQDFKIAERIEKEGKGCLIVVNKWDTIPNKNQQTAMHYEEDVRGKLRILSWAPIVYSTAIQGQSVEKWMLYPQINTEEQKGHLSH
;
A
#
# COMPACT_ATOMS: atom_id res chain seq x y z
N MET A 1 -60.81 30.31 -38.44
CA MET A 1 -59.35 30.52 -38.52
C MET A 1 -58.68 29.31 -37.89
N ASN A 2 -58.03 28.50 -38.72
CA ASN A 2 -57.31 27.27 -38.36
C ASN A 2 -56.00 27.62 -37.63
N GLY A 3 -55.86 27.22 -36.37
CA GLY A 3 -54.57 27.20 -35.67
C GLY A 3 -53.96 25.80 -35.79
N LYS A 4 -52.96 25.64 -36.67
CA LYS A 4 -52.12 24.42 -36.74
C LYS A 4 -51.41 24.23 -35.39
N LYS A 5 -51.59 23.09 -34.73
CA LYS A 5 -50.65 22.59 -33.72
C LYS A 5 -49.37 22.19 -34.45
N ILE A 6 -48.24 22.77 -34.05
CA ILE A 6 -46.91 22.38 -34.51
C ILE A 6 -46.37 21.47 -33.40
N ASP A 7 -46.36 20.16 -33.65
CA ASP A 7 -45.57 19.22 -32.85
C ASP A 7 -44.10 19.42 -33.23
N TYR A 8 -43.29 19.83 -32.26
CA TYR A 8 -41.85 19.75 -32.42
C TYR A 8 -41.43 18.31 -32.13
N PRO A 9 -40.65 17.65 -33.01
CA PRO A 9 -40.08 16.36 -32.68
C PRO A 9 -39.17 16.55 -31.46
N ILE A 10 -39.44 15.78 -30.40
CA ILE A 10 -38.49 15.61 -29.30
C ILE A 10 -37.30 14.86 -29.89
N ASP A 11 -36.17 15.55 -29.97
CA ASP A 11 -34.90 14.97 -30.38
C ASP A 11 -34.42 14.05 -29.25
N ASP A 12 -34.63 12.75 -29.45
CA ASP A 12 -34.25 11.66 -28.54
C ASP A 12 -32.73 11.39 -28.53
N SER A 13 -31.92 12.30 -29.08
CA SER A 13 -30.46 12.16 -29.19
C SER A 13 -29.67 12.67 -27.97
N LEU A 14 -30.34 13.04 -26.88
CA LEU A 14 -29.67 13.16 -25.58
C LEU A 14 -29.44 11.75 -25.01
N GLN A 15 -28.53 11.01 -25.65
CA GLN A 15 -27.91 9.85 -25.03
C GLN A 15 -27.32 10.32 -23.70
N GLU A 16 -27.89 9.81 -22.62
CA GLU A 16 -27.36 9.91 -21.28
C GLU A 16 -25.89 9.54 -21.35
N THR A 17 -25.02 10.54 -21.27
CA THR A 17 -23.60 10.29 -21.04
C THR A 17 -23.54 9.82 -19.60
N GLU A 18 -23.67 8.50 -19.41
CA GLU A 18 -23.29 7.83 -18.18
C GLU A 18 -21.89 8.32 -17.85
N ASN A 19 -21.80 9.25 -16.91
CA ASN A 19 -20.55 9.67 -16.33
C ASN A 19 -19.97 8.44 -15.63
N HIS A 20 -19.21 7.63 -16.36
CA HIS A 20 -18.30 6.64 -15.80
C HIS A 20 -17.25 7.42 -15.02
N ILE A 21 -17.58 7.78 -13.78
CA ILE A 21 -16.57 8.11 -12.78
C ILE A 21 -15.81 6.80 -12.59
N GLU A 22 -14.64 6.65 -13.22
CA GLU A 22 -13.74 5.56 -12.89
C GLU A 22 -13.51 5.62 -11.38
N GLU A 23 -14.07 4.65 -10.66
CA GLU A 23 -13.93 4.52 -9.22
C GLU A 23 -12.43 4.49 -8.91
N TYR A 24 -11.92 5.53 -8.23
CA TYR A 24 -10.51 5.64 -7.93
C TYR A 24 -10.09 4.47 -7.05
N VAL A 25 -9.13 3.67 -7.54
CA VAL A 25 -8.58 2.51 -6.83
C VAL A 25 -7.22 2.91 -6.24
N PRO A 26 -7.10 3.07 -4.90
CA PRO A 26 -5.86 3.45 -4.25
C PRO A 26 -4.74 2.42 -4.52
N ALA A 27 -3.57 2.92 -4.87
CA ALA A 27 -2.36 2.14 -5.08
C ALA A 27 -1.58 1.99 -3.77
N VAL A 28 -1.31 0.74 -3.38
CA VAL A 28 -0.60 0.39 -2.14
C VAL A 28 0.71 -0.32 -2.47
N ALA A 29 1.82 0.18 -1.93
CA ALA A 29 3.13 -0.46 -2.06
C ALA A 29 3.57 -1.11 -0.74
N ILE A 30 4.04 -2.37 -0.80
CA ILE A 30 4.69 -3.05 0.33
C ILE A 30 6.20 -2.96 0.14
N VAL A 31 6.86 -2.13 0.93
CA VAL A 31 8.30 -1.84 0.80
C VAL A 31 9.06 -2.17 2.07
N GLY A 32 10.39 -2.23 1.98
CA GLY A 32 11.27 -2.59 3.07
C GLY A 32 12.43 -3.43 2.58
N ARG A 33 13.47 -3.55 3.43
CA ARG A 33 14.69 -4.31 3.11
C ARG A 33 14.44 -5.76 2.70
N PRO A 34 15.39 -6.44 2.04
CA PRO A 34 15.32 -7.89 1.82
C PRO A 34 14.98 -8.65 3.12
N ASN A 35 14.23 -9.75 3.00
CA ASN A 35 13.95 -10.71 4.08
C ASN A 35 13.15 -10.22 5.31
N VAL A 36 12.65 -8.98 5.33
CA VAL A 36 11.76 -8.46 6.39
C VAL A 36 10.36 -9.09 6.41
N GLY A 37 10.04 -9.97 5.45
CA GLY A 37 8.76 -10.71 5.39
C GLY A 37 7.67 -10.12 4.49
N LYS A 38 8.03 -9.23 3.55
CA LYS A 38 7.09 -8.67 2.55
C LYS A 38 6.28 -9.72 1.78
N SER A 39 6.93 -10.81 1.36
CA SER A 39 6.27 -11.88 0.60
C SER A 39 5.26 -12.65 1.45
N SER A 40 5.54 -12.85 2.74
CA SER A 40 4.59 -13.48 3.67
C SER A 40 3.38 -12.59 3.90
N ILE A 41 3.59 -11.28 4.09
CA ILE A 41 2.52 -10.29 4.19
C ILE A 41 1.67 -10.27 2.91
N LEU A 42 2.30 -10.21 1.74
CA LEU A 42 1.60 -10.25 0.45
C LEU A 42 0.76 -11.53 0.31
N ASN A 43 1.30 -12.68 0.69
CA ASN A 43 0.57 -13.94 0.61
C ASN A 43 -0.60 -13.99 1.60
N ALA A 44 -0.45 -13.45 2.81
CA ALA A 44 -1.54 -13.34 3.77
C ALA A 44 -2.68 -12.46 3.22
N LEU A 45 -2.33 -11.34 2.59
CA LEU A 45 -3.29 -10.42 1.97
C LEU A 45 -4.04 -10.99 0.78
N VAL A 46 -3.36 -11.79 -0.03
CA VAL A 46 -3.92 -12.35 -1.26
C VAL A 46 -4.55 -13.73 -1.03
N GLY A 47 -4.14 -14.45 0.01
CA GLY A 47 -4.53 -15.84 0.28
C GLY A 47 -5.72 -16.03 1.24
N GLU A 48 -6.14 -15.00 1.97
CA GLU A 48 -7.39 -15.02 2.74
C GLU A 48 -8.58 -14.81 1.79
N ASP A 49 -9.14 -15.88 1.17
CA ASP A 49 -10.43 -15.93 0.45
C ASP A 49 -10.87 -14.72 -0.43
N ARG A 50 -9.92 -13.88 -0.83
CA ARG A 50 -10.18 -12.62 -1.53
C ARG A 50 -10.18 -12.86 -3.02
N THR A 51 -11.19 -12.33 -3.68
CA THR A 51 -11.28 -12.35 -5.14
C THR A 51 -10.15 -11.49 -5.71
N ILE A 52 -9.11 -12.14 -6.23
CA ILE A 52 -8.12 -11.48 -7.08
C ILE A 52 -8.85 -11.09 -8.36
N VAL A 53 -9.00 -9.79 -8.60
CA VAL A 53 -9.53 -9.32 -9.87
C VAL A 53 -8.38 -9.31 -10.88
N SER A 54 -8.50 -10.18 -11.88
CA SER A 54 -7.59 -10.30 -13.02
C SER A 54 -7.55 -8.97 -13.80
N PRO A 55 -6.46 -8.63 -14.53
CA PRO A 55 -6.25 -7.27 -14.99
C PRO A 55 -7.34 -6.78 -15.93
N ILE A 56 -7.68 -5.50 -15.78
CA ILE A 56 -8.48 -4.74 -16.74
C ILE A 56 -7.67 -4.67 -18.04
N SER A 57 -8.12 -5.42 -19.05
CA SER A 57 -7.58 -5.39 -20.41
C SER A 57 -7.70 -3.98 -20.99
N GLY A 58 -6.63 -3.19 -20.95
CA GLY A 58 -6.64 -1.84 -21.53
C GLY A 58 -5.57 -0.86 -21.05
N THR A 59 -4.88 -1.11 -19.94
CA THR A 59 -3.79 -0.23 -19.49
C THR A 59 -2.45 -0.96 -19.47
N THR A 60 -1.52 -0.55 -20.33
CA THR A 60 -0.14 -1.08 -20.41
C THR A 60 0.74 -0.63 -19.24
N ARG A 61 0.18 -0.28 -18.06
CA ARG A 61 0.91 0.48 -17.05
C ARG A 61 1.59 -0.31 -15.94
N ASP A 62 1.48 -1.64 -15.92
CA ASP A 62 2.51 -2.60 -15.44
C ASP A 62 1.91 -3.99 -15.17
N ALA A 63 2.34 -5.03 -15.89
CA ALA A 63 1.88 -6.44 -15.76
C ALA A 63 2.29 -7.14 -14.44
N ILE A 64 2.62 -6.36 -13.40
CA ILE A 64 3.24 -6.82 -12.14
C ILE A 64 2.47 -6.38 -10.89
N ASP A 65 1.34 -5.68 -11.05
CA ASP A 65 0.48 -5.24 -9.95
C ASP A 65 -0.68 -6.23 -9.75
N THR A 66 -1.35 -6.18 -8.61
CA THR A 66 -2.49 -7.06 -8.29
C THR A 66 -3.61 -6.27 -7.65
N GLU A 67 -4.80 -6.33 -8.23
CA GLU A 67 -5.99 -5.77 -7.60
C GLU A 67 -6.60 -6.75 -6.62
N PHE A 68 -7.08 -6.22 -5.50
CA PHE A 68 -7.74 -7.00 -4.46
C PHE A 68 -8.80 -6.16 -3.75
N THR A 69 -9.78 -6.85 -3.18
CA THR A 69 -10.89 -6.21 -2.46
C THR A 69 -10.69 -6.40 -0.95
N GLY A 70 -10.87 -5.32 -0.20
CA GLY A 70 -10.92 -5.31 1.26
C GLY A 70 -12.15 -6.06 1.79
N SER A 71 -12.14 -6.37 3.09
CA SER A 71 -13.30 -6.99 3.76
C SER A 71 -14.53 -6.06 3.82
N ASP A 72 -14.32 -4.75 3.64
CA ASP A 72 -15.35 -3.72 3.50
C ASP A 72 -15.86 -3.52 2.06
N GLY A 73 -15.33 -4.28 1.09
CA GLY A 73 -15.68 -4.15 -0.32
C GLY A 73 -14.86 -3.11 -1.11
N GLN A 74 -13.95 -2.36 -0.46
CA GLN A 74 -13.11 -1.37 -1.12
C GLN A 74 -12.05 -2.04 -2.00
N LYS A 75 -11.89 -1.58 -3.24
CA LYS A 75 -10.83 -2.05 -4.15
C LYS A 75 -9.51 -1.35 -3.86
N PHE A 76 -8.42 -2.09 -4.00
CA PHE A 76 -7.06 -1.61 -3.87
C PHE A 76 -6.15 -2.24 -4.93
N ARG A 77 -5.10 -1.53 -5.32
CA ARG A 77 -4.07 -2.04 -6.24
C ARG A 77 -2.74 -2.20 -5.53
N LEU A 78 -2.27 -3.43 -5.36
CA LEU A 78 -0.93 -3.72 -4.84
C LEU A 78 0.11 -3.54 -5.94
N ILE A 79 1.12 -2.72 -5.68
CA ILE A 79 2.19 -2.38 -6.61
C ILE A 79 3.37 -3.36 -6.50
N ASP A 80 3.94 -3.77 -7.64
CA ASP A 80 5.14 -4.63 -7.77
C ASP A 80 5.04 -5.98 -7.02
N THR A 81 3.85 -6.61 -7.02
CA THR A 81 3.61 -7.91 -6.38
C THR A 81 4.42 -9.03 -7.04
N ALA A 82 4.59 -8.99 -8.36
CA ALA A 82 5.41 -9.97 -9.08
C ALA A 82 6.89 -9.91 -8.66
N GLY A 83 7.42 -8.70 -8.38
CA GLY A 83 8.77 -8.52 -7.87
C GLY A 83 8.98 -9.09 -6.46
N ILE A 84 7.94 -9.04 -5.63
CA ILE A 84 7.92 -9.65 -4.28
C ILE A 84 7.82 -11.19 -4.38
N ARG A 85 6.98 -11.72 -5.26
CA ARG A 85 6.82 -13.17 -5.47
C ARG A 85 8.07 -13.81 -6.07
N LYS A 86 8.66 -13.20 -7.11
CA LYS A 86 9.90 -13.69 -7.74
C LYS A 86 11.05 -13.78 -6.74
N ARG A 87 11.19 -12.80 -5.84
CA ARG A 87 12.23 -12.81 -4.80
C ARG A 87 11.99 -13.85 -3.72
N ALA A 88 10.73 -14.17 -3.38
CA ALA A 88 10.46 -15.30 -2.48
C ALA A 88 11.03 -16.61 -3.06
N ALA A 89 10.94 -16.78 -4.39
CA ALA A 89 11.50 -17.92 -5.10
C ALA A 89 13.02 -17.85 -5.35
N VAL A 90 13.65 -16.66 -5.28
CA VAL A 90 15.10 -16.46 -5.51
C VAL A 90 15.89 -16.31 -4.21
N ALA A 91 15.26 -15.89 -3.11
CA ALA A 91 15.90 -15.85 -1.79
C ALA A 91 16.30 -17.26 -1.31
N SER A 92 15.60 -18.30 -1.78
CA SER A 92 16.01 -19.70 -1.64
C SER A 92 17.24 -20.10 -2.47
N SER A 93 17.67 -19.27 -3.43
CA SER A 93 18.82 -19.50 -4.32
C SER A 93 19.93 -18.42 -4.25
N GLY A 94 19.84 -17.47 -3.30
CA GLY A 94 20.98 -16.66 -2.83
C GLY A 94 21.43 -15.47 -3.68
N SER A 95 20.68 -15.03 -4.71
CA SER A 95 21.22 -14.09 -5.72
C SER A 95 20.39 -12.81 -5.94
N THR A 96 20.30 -11.92 -4.96
CA THR A 96 19.81 -10.54 -5.23
C THR A 96 20.67 -9.49 -4.53
N THR A 97 21.21 -8.55 -5.30
CA THR A 97 22.04 -7.45 -4.81
C THR A 97 21.19 -6.44 -4.02
N GLU A 98 21.72 -5.92 -2.91
CA GLU A 98 21.01 -4.98 -2.02
C GLU A 98 20.58 -3.69 -2.73
N ALA A 99 21.45 -3.13 -3.59
CA ALA A 99 21.17 -1.90 -4.34
C ALA A 99 19.95 -2.02 -5.29
N LEU A 100 19.73 -3.21 -5.87
CA LEU A 100 18.57 -3.48 -6.72
C LEU A 100 17.27 -3.52 -5.89
N SER A 101 17.35 -3.93 -4.62
CA SER A 101 16.20 -3.99 -3.73
C SER A 101 15.70 -2.62 -3.30
N VAL A 102 16.61 -1.68 -3.02
CA VAL A 102 16.27 -0.30 -2.63
C VAL A 102 15.71 0.50 -3.81
N ASN A 103 16.32 0.43 -5.00
CA ASN A 103 15.80 1.12 -6.18
C ASN A 103 14.38 0.69 -6.57
N ARG A 104 14.06 -0.59 -6.38
CA ARG A 104 12.69 -1.10 -6.57
C ARG A 104 11.72 -0.55 -5.54
N ALA A 105 12.11 -0.49 -4.26
CA ALA A 105 11.30 0.15 -3.23
C ALA A 105 11.00 1.60 -3.62
N PHE A 106 11.99 2.36 -4.10
CA PHE A 106 11.77 3.75 -4.54
C PHE A 106 10.80 3.85 -5.73
N ARG A 107 10.88 2.94 -6.70
CA ARG A 107 9.92 2.88 -7.82
C ARG A 107 8.51 2.59 -7.30
N ALA A 108 8.36 1.63 -6.40
CA ALA A 108 7.07 1.27 -5.82
C ALA A 108 6.46 2.46 -5.04
N VAL A 109 7.25 3.15 -4.21
CA VAL A 109 6.82 4.37 -3.48
C VAL A 109 6.27 5.43 -4.43
N ARG A 110 6.97 5.72 -5.54
CA ARG A 110 6.50 6.72 -6.51
C ARG A 110 5.16 6.39 -7.14
N ARG A 111 4.88 5.10 -7.33
CA ARG A 111 3.67 4.58 -7.99
C ARG A 111 2.49 4.34 -7.04
N SER A 112 2.72 4.40 -5.73
CA SER A 112 1.68 4.23 -4.72
C SER A 112 1.11 5.55 -4.23
N ASP A 113 -0.08 5.49 -3.65
CA ASP A 113 -0.68 6.53 -2.83
C ASP A 113 -0.35 6.30 -1.35
N VAL A 114 -0.37 5.03 -0.93
CA VAL A 114 -0.05 4.59 0.44
C VAL A 114 1.06 3.54 0.42
N VAL A 115 1.99 3.66 1.37
CA VAL A 115 3.14 2.78 1.51
C VAL A 115 3.08 2.06 2.85
N ALA A 116 3.16 0.74 2.82
CA ALA A 116 3.46 -0.06 3.99
C ALA A 116 4.97 -0.30 4.08
N LEU A 117 5.62 0.44 4.98
CA LEU A 117 7.02 0.29 5.30
C LEU A 117 7.20 -0.88 6.28
N VAL A 118 7.64 -2.02 5.77
CA VAL A 118 7.86 -3.24 6.56
C VAL A 118 9.25 -3.25 7.17
N ILE A 119 9.30 -3.34 8.49
CA ILE A 119 10.51 -3.42 9.31
C ILE A 119 10.50 -4.74 10.07
N GLU A 120 11.66 -5.39 10.20
CA GLU A 120 11.79 -6.61 10.98
C GLU A 120 12.05 -6.28 12.46
N ALA A 121 11.23 -6.86 13.35
CA ALA A 121 11.25 -6.57 14.78
C ALA A 121 12.65 -6.71 15.40
N MET A 122 13.29 -7.88 15.28
CA MET A 122 14.62 -8.14 15.85
C MET A 122 15.75 -7.31 15.24
N ALA A 123 15.64 -6.92 13.97
CA ALA A 123 16.68 -6.16 13.29
C ALA A 123 16.63 -4.66 13.64
N CYS A 124 15.55 -4.21 14.28
CA CYS A 124 15.25 -2.80 14.50
C CYS A 124 15.31 -1.97 13.20
N ILE A 125 15.27 -0.65 13.32
CA ILE A 125 15.47 0.26 12.18
C ILE A 125 16.93 0.32 11.79
N THR A 126 17.18 0.11 10.50
CA THR A 126 18.50 0.20 9.88
C THR A 126 18.60 1.40 8.94
N GLU A 127 19.80 1.65 8.41
CA GLU A 127 20.05 2.72 7.43
C GLU A 127 19.23 2.56 6.15
N GLN A 128 19.00 1.33 5.65
CA GLN A 128 18.19 1.18 4.44
C GLN A 128 16.69 1.41 4.72
N ASP A 129 16.21 1.09 5.94
CA ASP A 129 14.84 1.42 6.34
C ASP A 129 14.66 2.95 6.39
N PHE A 130 15.66 3.67 6.92
CA PHE A 130 15.69 5.13 6.92
C PHE A 130 15.68 5.72 5.51
N LYS A 131 16.53 5.22 4.60
CA LYS A 131 16.54 5.67 3.19
C LYS A 131 15.20 5.49 2.48
N ILE A 132 14.47 4.41 2.78
CA ILE A 132 13.13 4.18 2.24
C ILE A 132 12.14 5.16 2.88
N ALA A 133 12.22 5.39 4.18
CA ALA A 133 11.39 6.36 4.89
C ALA A 133 11.58 7.80 4.36
N GLU A 134 12.82 8.24 4.13
CA GLU A 134 13.12 9.55 3.51
C GLU A 134 12.47 9.68 2.13
N ARG A 135 12.49 8.60 1.35
CA ARG A 135 11.83 8.60 0.04
C ARG A 135 10.31 8.69 0.17
N ILE A 136 9.70 8.02 1.15
CA ILE A 136 8.25 8.07 1.39
C ILE A 136 7.81 9.50 1.73
N GLU A 137 8.51 10.14 2.66
CA GLU A 137 8.25 11.53 3.08
C GLU A 137 8.44 12.50 1.90
N LYS A 138 9.56 12.41 1.19
CA LYS A 138 9.87 13.29 0.05
C LYS A 138 8.85 13.20 -1.09
N GLU A 139 8.23 12.05 -1.29
CA GLU A 139 7.22 11.84 -2.34
C GLU A 139 5.80 12.11 -1.83
N GLY A 140 5.63 12.55 -0.57
CA GLY A 140 4.34 12.92 0.02
C GLY A 140 3.35 11.76 0.09
N LYS A 141 3.83 10.54 0.34
CA LYS A 141 2.98 9.34 0.34
C LYS A 141 2.42 9.07 1.73
N GLY A 142 1.17 8.62 1.80
CA GLY A 142 0.63 8.04 3.03
C GLY A 142 1.52 6.87 3.47
N CYS A 143 1.72 6.72 4.78
CA CYS A 143 2.64 5.72 5.30
C CYS A 143 2.03 4.98 6.48
N LEU A 144 2.23 3.67 6.48
CA LEU A 144 2.02 2.80 7.61
C LEU A 144 3.32 2.05 7.90
N ILE A 145 3.75 2.07 9.16
CA ILE A 145 4.92 1.31 9.59
C ILE A 145 4.44 -0.05 10.08
N VAL A 146 4.91 -1.11 9.43
CA VAL A 146 4.58 -2.50 9.77
C VAL A 146 5.80 -3.14 10.43
N VAL A 147 5.75 -3.29 11.75
CA VAL A 147 6.76 -4.02 12.53
C VAL A 147 6.44 -5.51 12.44
N ASN A 148 7.08 -6.20 11.51
CA ASN A 148 6.84 -7.60 11.21
C ASN A 148 7.78 -8.54 11.99
N LYS A 149 7.38 -9.81 12.07
CA LYS A 149 8.02 -10.84 12.89
C LYS A 149 8.02 -10.49 14.38
N TRP A 150 6.97 -9.82 14.85
CA TRP A 150 6.86 -9.43 16.25
C TRP A 150 6.86 -10.66 17.18
N ASP A 151 6.45 -11.83 16.68
CA ASP A 151 6.59 -13.14 17.32
C ASP A 151 8.02 -13.42 17.84
N THR A 152 9.06 -12.93 17.15
CA THR A 152 10.48 -13.20 17.43
C THR A 152 11.07 -12.44 18.62
N ILE A 153 10.40 -11.40 19.12
CA ILE A 153 10.89 -10.64 20.29
C ILE A 153 10.77 -11.51 21.55
N PRO A 154 11.86 -11.75 22.31
CA PRO A 154 11.78 -12.52 23.55
C PRO A 154 11.10 -11.70 24.66
N ASN A 155 10.50 -12.38 25.64
CA ASN A 155 9.97 -11.76 26.87
C ASN A 155 9.01 -10.58 26.61
N LYS A 156 8.10 -10.71 25.63
CA LYS A 156 7.13 -9.67 25.30
C LYS A 156 6.22 -9.34 26.47
N ASN A 157 6.21 -8.08 26.85
CA ASN A 157 5.25 -7.48 27.75
C ASN A 157 4.90 -6.07 27.26
N GLN A 158 4.01 -5.37 27.96
CA GLN A 158 3.59 -4.02 27.59
C GLN A 158 4.77 -3.03 27.52
N GLN A 159 5.75 -3.15 28.42
CA GLN A 159 6.93 -2.29 28.42
C GLN A 159 7.81 -2.52 27.18
N THR A 160 7.98 -3.77 26.75
CA THR A 160 8.73 -4.10 25.53
C THR A 160 8.12 -3.45 24.29
N ALA A 161 6.79 -3.44 24.18
CA ALA A 161 6.09 -2.76 23.08
C ALA A 161 6.30 -1.24 23.13
N MET A 162 6.16 -0.62 24.30
CA MET A 162 6.37 0.82 24.48
C MET A 162 7.78 1.25 24.12
N HIS A 163 8.81 0.57 24.63
CA HIS A 163 10.20 0.90 24.30
C HIS A 163 10.51 0.73 22.81
N TYR A 164 9.92 -0.28 22.17
CA TYR A 164 10.10 -0.48 20.73
C TYR A 164 9.44 0.65 19.93
N GLU A 165 8.22 1.04 20.30
CA GLU A 165 7.56 2.18 19.68
C GLU A 165 8.38 3.47 19.86
N GLU A 166 8.88 3.75 21.07
CA GLU A 166 9.76 4.90 21.31
C GLU A 166 11.02 4.88 20.44
N ASP A 167 11.69 3.74 20.30
CA ASP A 167 12.85 3.59 19.41
C ASP A 167 12.46 3.87 17.95
N VAL A 168 11.32 3.36 17.51
CA VAL A 168 10.80 3.58 16.15
C VAL A 168 10.52 5.06 15.90
N ARG A 169 9.80 5.71 16.82
CA ARG A 169 9.49 7.15 16.75
C ARG A 169 10.74 8.01 16.83
N GLY A 170 11.71 7.60 17.64
CA GLY A 170 12.98 8.30 17.81
C GLY A 170 13.85 8.27 16.55
N LYS A 171 13.87 7.16 15.82
CA LYS A 171 14.68 6.95 14.62
C LYS A 171 13.97 7.38 13.33
N LEU A 172 12.66 7.19 13.22
CA LEU A 172 11.84 7.59 12.06
C LEU A 172 11.01 8.84 12.35
N ARG A 173 11.64 9.89 12.88
CA ARG A 173 10.96 11.17 13.22
C ARG A 173 10.23 11.79 12.02
N ILE A 174 10.79 11.64 10.83
CA ILE A 174 10.21 12.08 9.55
C ILE A 174 8.85 11.42 9.24
N LEU A 175 8.58 10.26 9.86
CA LEU A 175 7.31 9.53 9.76
C LEU A 175 6.65 9.40 11.14
N SER A 176 6.86 10.37 12.05
CA SER A 176 6.27 10.36 13.40
C SER A 176 4.74 10.29 13.39
N TRP A 177 4.10 10.81 12.34
CA TRP A 177 2.66 10.77 12.10
C TRP A 177 2.16 9.42 11.59
N ALA A 178 3.04 8.56 11.05
CA ALA A 178 2.63 7.29 10.46
C ALA A 178 2.18 6.30 11.54
N PRO A 179 1.00 5.66 11.45
CA PRO A 179 0.62 4.64 12.42
C PRO A 179 1.62 3.48 12.43
N ILE A 180 1.81 2.84 13.59
CA ILE A 180 2.62 1.62 13.73
C ILE A 180 1.67 0.45 13.97
N VAL A 181 1.84 -0.61 13.20
CA VAL A 181 1.16 -1.89 13.44
C VAL A 181 2.18 -3.00 13.62
N TYR A 182 1.90 -3.90 14.55
CA TYR A 182 2.70 -5.09 14.79
C TYR A 182 2.08 -6.25 14.04
N SER A 183 2.92 -7.02 13.34
CA SER A 183 2.47 -8.16 12.56
C SER A 183 3.33 -9.38 12.83
N THR A 184 2.65 -10.52 12.85
CA THR A 184 3.23 -11.84 12.68
C THR A 184 2.59 -12.36 11.40
N ALA A 185 3.31 -12.37 10.29
CA ALA A 185 2.76 -12.71 8.97
C ALA A 185 2.12 -14.12 8.89
N ILE A 186 2.28 -14.95 9.92
CA ILE A 186 1.64 -16.27 10.08
C ILE A 186 0.15 -16.15 10.48
N GLN A 187 -0.34 -14.99 10.97
CA GLN A 187 -1.65 -14.87 11.62
C GLN A 187 -2.70 -13.96 10.93
N GLY A 188 -2.47 -13.44 9.71
CA GLY A 188 -3.52 -12.89 8.81
C GLY A 188 -4.31 -11.64 9.26
N GLN A 189 -4.97 -11.72 10.42
CA GLN A 189 -5.94 -10.77 10.98
C GLN A 189 -5.42 -9.34 11.23
N SER A 190 -4.11 -9.13 11.40
CA SER A 190 -3.55 -7.78 11.62
C SER A 190 -3.35 -7.01 10.32
N VAL A 191 -3.33 -7.72 9.18
CA VAL A 191 -3.15 -7.18 7.84
C VAL A 191 -4.49 -6.89 7.17
N GLU A 192 -5.59 -6.71 7.92
CA GLU A 192 -6.80 -6.10 7.37
C GLU A 192 -7.00 -4.68 7.91
N LYS A 193 -6.71 -4.49 9.21
CA LYS A 193 -6.84 -3.20 9.89
C LYS A 193 -6.01 -2.09 9.23
N TRP A 194 -4.88 -2.43 8.62
CA TRP A 194 -4.06 -1.50 7.84
C TRP A 194 -4.77 -0.88 6.61
N MET A 195 -5.78 -1.56 6.04
CA MET A 195 -6.53 -1.11 4.84
C MET A 195 -7.68 -0.16 5.17
N LEU A 196 -7.99 0.03 6.44
CA LEU A 196 -8.98 1.02 6.90
C LEU A 196 -8.37 2.42 7.03
N TYR A 197 -7.03 2.53 7.01
CA TYR A 197 -6.28 3.78 7.10
C TYR A 197 -5.98 4.57 5.81
N PRO A 198 -6.36 4.18 4.57
CA PRO A 198 -6.21 5.03 3.38
C PRO A 198 -6.97 6.37 3.49
N GLN A 199 -7.92 6.47 4.42
CA GLN A 199 -8.62 7.71 4.77
C GLN A 199 -7.69 8.73 5.48
N ILE A 200 -6.51 8.31 5.95
CA ILE A 200 -5.52 9.18 6.59
C ILE A 200 -4.60 9.75 5.49
N ASN A 201 -4.77 11.04 5.18
CA ASN A 201 -3.77 11.94 4.59
C ASN A 201 -3.63 12.11 3.06
N THR A 202 -4.70 12.02 2.27
CA THR A 202 -4.69 12.69 0.94
C THR A 202 -5.12 14.16 0.99
N GLU A 203 -5.89 14.58 2.01
CA GLU A 203 -6.40 15.95 2.15
C GLU A 203 -5.57 16.82 3.12
N GLU A 204 -5.20 16.32 4.32
CA GLU A 204 -4.49 17.13 5.33
C GLU A 204 -3.07 17.57 4.94
N GLN A 205 -2.40 16.83 4.04
CA GLN A 205 -1.04 17.20 3.60
C GLN A 205 -1.01 18.30 2.52
N LYS A 206 -2.08 18.51 1.74
CA LYS A 206 -2.12 19.62 0.76
C LYS A 206 -2.11 20.99 1.45
N GLY A 207 -2.57 21.07 2.70
CA GLY A 207 -2.57 22.31 3.49
C GLY A 207 -1.23 22.65 4.15
N HIS A 208 -0.33 21.69 4.35
CA HIS A 208 0.94 21.92 5.07
C HIS A 208 2.13 22.25 4.16
N LEU A 209 1.98 22.08 2.84
CA LEU A 209 3.00 22.44 1.83
C LEU A 209 2.73 23.81 1.16
N SER A 210 1.75 24.57 1.65
CA SER A 210 1.34 25.88 1.12
C SER A 210 1.61 27.07 2.05
N HIS A 211 2.49 26.92 3.05
CA HIS A 211 2.98 28.02 3.89
C HIS A 211 4.51 28.06 3.97
#